data_AF-A0A957RMM8-F1
#
_entry.id   AF-A0A957RMM8-F1
#
_cell.length_a   1.000
_cell.length_b   1.000
_cell.length_c   1.000
_cell.angle_alpha   90.00
_cell.angle_beta   90.00
_cell.angle_gamma   90.00
#
_symmetry.space_group_name_H-M   'P 1'
#
loop_
_entity.id
_entity.type
_entity.pdbx_description
1 polymer ?
#
loop_
_entity_poly.entity_id
_entity_poly.type
_entity_poly.pdbx_seq_one_letter_code
_entity_poly.pdbx_strand_id
1 'polypeptide(L)'
;MQATSRAVDTTVFVGPSTYYTATGTLGANTVLRLRGRTMSGDWLLGCCINDNQNYWVRPAYVTITGNPNPPGFPANVDTSQPQWDPNNPRWLPVFPQDPALAPRPIPTAPPFGDYPLARYDRGNTGRVPALPRPPLQSSWGGLSQAAQVFVSPLAVSGPNVVSSSQDGQIYSFNRDSGTQRWRFNLATTATLAPAAQDNLLYIPYTGNKMVVLQDAGDRANVISTVDLPGAASTSPTFLNDVIFLGTGDG
;
A
#
# COMPACT_ATOMS: atom_id res chain seq x y z
N MET A 1 3.40 -0.19 24.22
CA MET A 1 2.21 -0.94 23.78
C MET A 1 2.69 -2.28 23.23
N GLN A 2 2.10 -3.40 23.66
CA GLN A 2 2.32 -4.71 23.08
C GLN A 2 1.47 -4.87 21.82
N ALA A 3 2.02 -5.56 20.84
CA ALA A 3 1.34 -5.95 19.61
C ALA A 3 1.86 -7.33 19.19
N THR A 4 1.25 -7.91 18.19
CA THR A 4 1.72 -9.13 17.53
C THR A 4 1.75 -8.89 16.03
N SER A 5 2.78 -9.37 15.32
CA SER A 5 2.66 -9.47 13.86
C SER A 5 1.48 -10.37 13.52
N ARG A 6 0.83 -10.13 12.37
CA ARG A 6 -0.29 -10.98 11.94
C ARG A 6 0.17 -12.43 11.68
N ALA A 7 -0.77 -13.32 11.36
CA ALA A 7 -0.51 -14.72 11.01
C ALA A 7 0.21 -14.91 9.66
N VAL A 8 1.03 -13.93 9.27
CA VAL A 8 1.90 -13.92 8.10
C VAL A 8 3.17 -13.17 8.47
N ASP A 9 4.27 -13.57 7.83
CA ASP A 9 5.55 -12.90 7.97
C ASP A 9 5.41 -11.41 7.60
N THR A 10 5.93 -10.55 8.49
CA THR A 10 5.75 -9.10 8.40
C THR A 10 7.08 -8.43 8.12
N THR A 11 7.20 -7.82 6.94
CA THR A 11 8.37 -7.03 6.57
C THR A 11 8.47 -5.78 7.45
N VAL A 12 9.68 -5.47 7.88
CA VAL A 12 9.99 -4.26 8.64
C VAL A 12 11.06 -3.43 7.96
N PHE A 13 11.07 -2.13 8.27
CA PHE A 13 11.85 -1.15 7.54
C PHE A 13 12.76 -0.37 8.47
N VAL A 14 13.92 0.06 7.96
CA VAL A 14 14.83 0.97 8.68
C VAL A 14 14.18 2.33 8.98
N GLY A 15 13.20 2.73 8.18
CA GLY A 15 12.49 4.01 8.30
C GLY A 15 11.00 3.89 8.00
N PRO A 16 10.19 4.93 8.29
CA PRO A 16 8.74 4.93 8.09
C PRO A 16 8.35 5.14 6.62
N SER A 17 8.64 4.16 5.78
CA SER A 17 8.22 4.07 4.38
C SER A 17 8.48 2.67 3.86
N THR A 18 7.59 2.13 3.03
CA THR A 18 7.81 0.87 2.32
C THR A 18 8.82 1.02 1.19
N TYR A 19 9.25 2.25 0.92
CA TYR A 19 10.31 2.58 -0.02
C TYR A 19 11.71 2.62 0.61
N TYR A 20 11.82 2.50 1.94
CA TYR A 20 13.12 2.24 2.58
C TYR A 20 13.53 0.78 2.40
N THR A 21 14.82 0.50 2.59
CA THR A 21 15.34 -0.86 2.63
C THR A 21 14.63 -1.66 3.72
N ALA A 22 14.07 -2.81 3.34
CA ALA A 22 13.61 -3.80 4.31
C ALA A 22 14.79 -4.21 5.19
N THR A 23 14.66 -4.03 6.49
CA THR A 23 15.73 -4.36 7.45
C THR A 23 15.64 -5.80 7.93
N GLY A 24 14.51 -6.47 7.65
CA GLY A 24 14.25 -7.85 8.04
C GLY A 24 12.76 -8.19 7.96
N THR A 25 12.45 -9.37 8.48
CA THR A 25 11.09 -9.92 8.54
C THR A 25 10.83 -10.43 9.94
N LEU A 26 9.67 -10.07 10.49
CA LEU A 26 9.14 -10.64 11.72
C LEU A 26 8.35 -11.89 11.36
N GLY A 27 8.62 -13.02 12.03
CA GLY A 27 7.83 -14.23 11.85
C GLY A 27 6.36 -13.99 12.21
N ALA A 28 5.46 -14.76 11.61
CA ALA A 28 4.04 -14.72 11.95
C ALA A 28 3.80 -14.83 13.48
N ASN A 29 2.88 -14.02 14.02
CA ASN A 29 2.51 -13.98 15.45
C ASN A 29 3.64 -13.62 16.43
N THR A 30 4.72 -12.98 15.96
CA THR A 30 5.80 -12.47 16.81
C THR A 30 5.29 -11.35 17.71
N VAL A 31 5.53 -11.44 19.02
CA VAL A 31 5.19 -10.38 19.98
C VAL A 31 6.15 -9.20 19.81
N LEU A 32 5.58 -8.01 19.67
CA LEU A 32 6.28 -6.76 19.40
C LEU A 32 6.05 -5.77 20.53
N ARG A 33 7.08 -4.98 20.84
CA ARG A 33 6.95 -3.81 21.72
C ARG A 33 7.01 -2.53 20.89
N LEU A 34 5.85 -1.92 20.71
CA LEU A 34 5.71 -0.62 20.06
C LEU A 34 6.06 0.49 21.05
N ARG A 35 6.93 1.39 20.59
CA ARG A 35 7.48 2.52 21.35
C ARG A 35 7.00 3.86 20.85
N GLY A 36 6.53 3.97 19.61
CA GLY A 36 6.17 5.26 19.03
C GLY A 36 5.44 5.15 17.70
N ARG A 37 5.16 6.30 17.10
CA ARG A 37 4.56 6.40 15.76
C ARG A 37 5.01 7.66 15.02
N THR A 38 4.74 7.71 13.73
CA THR A 38 4.78 8.97 12.97
C THR A 38 3.58 9.86 13.33
N MET A 39 3.71 11.16 13.03
CA MET A 39 2.64 12.14 13.27
C MET A 39 1.33 11.76 12.55
N SER A 40 1.42 11.27 11.30
CA SER A 40 0.28 10.81 10.52
C SER A 40 -0.32 9.48 11.00
N GLY A 41 0.44 8.69 11.78
CA GLY A 41 0.03 7.36 12.23
C GLY A 41 0.21 6.26 11.19
N ASP A 42 0.76 6.57 10.02
CA ASP A 42 1.06 5.61 8.92
C ASP A 42 2.05 4.51 9.34
N TRP A 43 2.85 4.76 10.37
CA TRP A 43 3.97 3.92 10.76
C TRP A 43 4.11 3.85 12.27
N LEU A 44 4.39 2.66 12.77
CA LEU A 44 4.64 2.35 14.16
C LEU A 44 6.11 2.01 14.36
N LEU A 45 6.71 2.60 15.38
CA LEU A 45 8.09 2.34 15.78
C LEU A 45 8.11 1.19 16.78
N GLY A 46 8.80 0.11 16.42
CA GLY A 46 9.06 -1.04 17.28
C GLY A 46 10.52 -1.11 17.74
N CYS A 47 10.76 -1.81 18.84
CA CYS A 47 12.08 -2.23 19.26
C CYS A 47 12.01 -3.56 20.03
N CYS A 48 12.97 -4.48 19.87
CA CYS A 48 14.09 -4.48 18.93
C CYS A 48 14.19 -5.84 18.25
N ILE A 49 14.40 -5.83 16.94
CA ILE A 49 14.80 -7.03 16.22
C ILE A 49 16.29 -7.24 16.51
N ASN A 50 16.66 -8.44 16.92
CA ASN A 50 18.04 -8.79 17.30
C ASN A 50 18.62 -7.85 18.39
N ASP A 51 17.78 -7.52 19.39
CA ASP A 51 18.10 -6.80 20.64
C ASP A 51 18.69 -5.38 20.54
N ASN A 52 18.98 -4.82 19.36
CA ASN A 52 19.51 -3.45 19.27
C ASN A 52 18.97 -2.61 18.09
N GLN A 53 18.20 -3.19 17.17
CA GLN A 53 17.71 -2.46 16.00
C GLN A 53 16.24 -2.06 16.16
N ASN A 54 16.02 -0.75 16.17
CA ASN A 54 14.70 -0.16 15.98
C ASN A 54 14.22 -0.46 14.55
N TYR A 55 12.91 -0.60 14.40
CA TYR A 55 12.30 -0.84 13.10
C TYR A 55 10.95 -0.15 13.00
N TRP A 56 10.52 0.08 11.77
CA TRP A 56 9.20 0.62 11.46
C TRP A 56 8.34 -0.44 10.81
N VAL A 57 7.06 -0.48 11.20
CA VAL A 57 6.06 -1.41 10.67
C VAL A 57 4.75 -0.66 10.41
N ARG A 58 3.99 -1.07 9.40
CA ARG A 58 2.64 -0.56 9.14
C ARG A 58 1.67 -1.05 10.22
N PRO A 59 0.73 -0.21 10.68
CA PRO A 59 -0.38 -0.66 11.53
C PRO A 59 -1.14 -1.87 10.95
N ALA A 60 -1.33 -1.93 9.63
CA ALA A 60 -2.00 -3.05 8.95
C ALA A 60 -1.40 -4.43 9.21
N TYR A 61 -0.09 -4.51 9.47
CA TYR A 61 0.60 -5.79 9.63
C TYR A 61 0.74 -6.24 11.08
N VAL A 62 0.22 -5.46 12.02
CA VAL A 62 0.24 -5.80 13.44
C VAL A 62 -1.17 -5.80 14.03
N THR A 63 -1.35 -6.65 15.03
CA THR A 63 -2.54 -6.69 15.88
C THR A 63 -2.14 -6.09 17.22
N ILE A 64 -2.79 -5.00 17.61
CA ILE A 64 -2.56 -4.34 18.89
C ILE A 64 -3.73 -4.68 19.79
N THR A 65 -3.50 -5.49 20.83
CA THR A 65 -4.55 -5.95 21.73
C THR A 65 -4.00 -6.18 23.13
N GLY A 66 -4.90 -6.26 24.12
CA GLY A 66 -4.55 -6.63 25.49
C GLY A 66 -3.69 -5.60 26.24
N ASN A 67 -3.70 -4.33 25.81
CA ASN A 67 -2.90 -3.30 26.46
C ASN A 67 -3.64 -2.65 27.65
N PRO A 68 -2.93 -2.37 28.76
CA PRO A 68 -3.47 -1.50 29.79
C PRO A 68 -3.60 -0.06 29.28
N ASN A 69 -4.33 0.78 30.02
CA ASN A 69 -4.46 2.20 29.71
C ASN A 69 -3.08 2.88 29.61
N PRO A 70 -2.79 3.59 28.50
CA PRO A 70 -1.51 4.25 28.32
C PRO A 70 -1.33 5.45 29.28
N PRO A 71 -0.10 5.93 29.50
CA PRO A 71 0.13 7.14 30.28
C PRO A 71 -0.63 8.35 29.71
N GLY A 72 -1.31 9.11 30.56
CA GLY A 72 -2.12 10.27 30.14
C GLY A 72 -3.48 9.92 29.53
N PHE A 73 -3.88 8.66 29.56
CA PHE A 73 -5.21 8.23 29.13
C PHE A 73 -6.30 8.76 30.08
N PRO A 74 -7.41 9.34 29.56
CA PRO A 74 -8.44 9.93 30.41
C PRO A 74 -9.09 8.94 31.39
N ALA A 75 -9.39 9.40 32.59
CA ALA A 75 -10.12 8.62 33.59
C ALA A 75 -11.63 8.59 33.28
N ASN A 76 -12.32 7.53 33.71
CA ASN A 76 -13.78 7.37 33.63
C ASN A 76 -14.37 7.43 32.21
N VAL A 77 -13.59 7.02 31.20
CA VAL A 77 -14.09 6.88 29.82
C VAL A 77 -14.49 5.44 29.52
N ASP A 78 -15.50 5.28 28.67
CA ASP A 78 -15.94 3.98 28.17
C ASP A 78 -14.96 3.46 27.10
N THR A 79 -14.10 2.51 27.47
CA THR A 79 -13.07 1.94 26.59
C THR A 79 -13.64 1.04 25.48
N SER A 80 -14.95 0.77 25.47
CA SER A 80 -15.60 0.10 24.33
C SER A 80 -15.82 1.04 23.14
N GLN A 81 -15.77 2.36 23.37
CA GLN A 81 -15.90 3.35 22.31
C GLN A 81 -14.61 3.46 21.49
N PRO A 82 -14.66 3.53 20.14
CA PRO A 82 -13.46 3.59 19.29
C PRO A 82 -12.52 4.75 19.62
N GLN A 83 -13.08 5.89 20.02
CA GLN A 83 -12.32 7.06 20.45
C GLN A 83 -11.72 6.93 21.85
N TRP A 84 -11.95 5.83 22.57
CA TRP A 84 -11.33 5.53 23.86
C TRP A 84 -10.77 4.10 23.89
N ASP A 85 -10.46 3.53 22.73
CA ASP A 85 -9.78 2.24 22.70
C ASP A 85 -8.31 2.42 23.18
N PRO A 86 -7.89 1.76 24.28
CA PRO A 86 -6.51 1.81 24.77
C PRO A 86 -5.51 1.15 23.80
N ASN A 87 -5.97 0.29 22.89
CA ASN A 87 -5.15 -0.34 21.86
C ASN A 87 -4.96 0.56 20.62
N ASN A 88 -5.62 1.71 20.57
CA ASN A 88 -5.47 2.62 19.45
C ASN A 88 -4.03 3.18 19.42
N PRO A 89 -3.25 2.99 18.34
CA PRO A 89 -1.87 3.43 18.29
C PRO A 89 -1.71 4.95 18.37
N ARG A 90 -2.79 5.75 18.23
CA ARG A 90 -2.75 7.20 18.43
C ARG A 90 -2.18 7.62 19.79
N TRP A 91 -2.29 6.74 20.80
CA TRP A 91 -1.76 6.93 22.15
C TRP A 91 -0.25 6.69 22.27
N LEU A 92 0.39 6.14 21.23
CA LEU A 92 1.85 6.08 21.18
C LEU A 92 2.43 7.49 21.01
N PRO A 93 3.57 7.78 21.66
CA PRO A 93 4.26 9.05 21.47
C PRO A 93 4.66 9.22 20.00
N VAL A 94 4.60 10.46 19.53
CA VAL A 94 5.08 10.82 18.20
C VAL A 94 6.60 10.87 18.25
N PHE A 95 7.25 9.99 17.49
CA PHE A 95 8.69 10.01 17.33
C PHE A 95 9.04 10.83 16.09
N PRO A 96 9.90 11.86 16.21
CA PRO A 96 10.38 12.59 15.06
C PRO A 96 11.13 11.63 14.14
N GLN A 97 10.96 11.80 12.84
CA GLN A 97 11.67 10.99 11.86
C GLN A 97 13.18 11.22 11.98
N ASP A 98 13.95 10.13 12.04
CA ASP A 98 15.40 10.13 12.23
C ASP A 98 16.12 11.00 11.16
N PRO A 99 16.92 12.00 11.59
CA PRO A 99 17.71 12.81 10.67
C PRO A 99 18.81 12.10 9.91
N ALA A 100 19.25 10.92 10.32
CA ALA A 100 20.30 10.17 9.64
C ALA A 100 19.85 9.50 8.32
N LEU A 101 18.54 9.37 8.06
CA LEU A 101 18.00 8.63 6.89
C LEU A 101 17.73 9.52 5.66
N ALA A 102 18.71 10.32 5.22
CA ALA A 102 18.56 11.24 4.07
C ALA A 102 19.12 10.69 2.74
N PRO A 103 18.44 10.91 1.58
CA PRO A 103 17.18 11.64 1.41
C PRO A 103 15.97 10.79 1.84
N ARG A 104 15.05 11.43 2.56
CA ARG A 104 13.89 10.76 3.15
C ARG A 104 12.79 10.57 2.09
N PRO A 105 12.30 9.36 1.81
CA PRO A 105 10.96 9.20 1.25
C PRO A 105 9.97 9.87 2.20
N ILE A 106 9.33 10.92 1.69
CA ILE A 106 8.25 11.60 2.40
C ILE A 106 7.10 10.59 2.42
N PRO A 107 6.48 10.29 3.57
CA PRO A 107 5.40 9.31 3.72
C PRO A 107 4.19 9.49 2.78
N THR A 108 4.18 10.56 1.98
CA THR A 108 3.11 10.97 1.05
C THR A 108 3.56 11.06 -0.39
N ALA A 109 4.86 11.02 -0.67
CA ALA A 109 5.39 11.17 -2.02
C ALA A 109 5.72 9.77 -2.56
N PRO A 110 5.08 9.34 -3.66
CA PRO A 110 5.55 8.18 -4.40
C PRO A 110 7.03 8.35 -4.76
N PRO A 111 7.82 7.24 -4.80
CA PRO A 111 9.20 7.27 -5.23
C PRO A 111 9.34 7.92 -6.57
N PHE A 112 10.55 8.41 -6.83
CA PHE A 112 10.85 8.93 -8.14
C PHE A 112 10.64 7.85 -9.22
N GLY A 113 9.77 8.14 -10.18
CA GLY A 113 9.43 7.23 -11.28
C GLY A 113 8.23 6.31 -11.01
N ASP A 114 7.73 6.24 -9.79
CA ASP A 114 6.50 5.50 -9.47
C ASP A 114 5.26 6.38 -9.68
N TYR A 115 4.15 5.75 -10.04
CA TYR A 115 2.83 6.34 -10.21
C TYR A 115 1.79 5.34 -9.69
N PRO A 116 1.75 5.10 -8.36
CA PRO A 116 1.03 3.97 -7.79
C PRO A 116 -0.49 4.18 -7.71
N LEU A 117 -0.96 5.42 -7.83
CA LEU A 117 -2.36 5.80 -7.71
C LEU A 117 -2.82 6.57 -8.95
N ALA A 118 -4.12 6.54 -9.26
CA ALA A 118 -4.72 7.18 -10.44
C ALA A 118 -4.26 8.63 -10.66
N ARG A 119 -3.99 9.35 -9.57
CA ARG A 119 -3.62 10.76 -9.55
C ARG A 119 -2.29 10.97 -8.84
N TYR A 120 -1.34 10.06 -9.04
CA TYR A 120 0.01 10.04 -8.51
C TYR A 120 0.09 9.77 -7.00
N ASP A 121 -0.45 10.68 -6.19
CA ASP A 121 -0.36 10.65 -4.73
C ASP A 121 -1.74 10.55 -4.06
N ARG A 122 -1.74 10.36 -2.73
CA ARG A 122 -2.96 10.31 -1.91
C ARG A 122 -3.77 11.61 -1.92
N GLY A 123 -3.15 12.74 -2.27
CA GLY A 123 -3.80 14.03 -2.44
C GLY A 123 -4.51 14.18 -3.78
N ASN A 124 -4.42 13.15 -4.64
CA ASN A 124 -4.91 13.15 -6.00
C ASN A 124 -4.40 14.33 -6.84
N THR A 125 -3.16 14.76 -6.61
CA THR A 125 -2.61 15.97 -7.24
C THR A 125 -2.45 15.81 -8.75
N GLY A 126 -2.20 14.60 -9.24
CA GLY A 126 -1.86 14.34 -10.65
C GLY A 126 -0.54 14.98 -11.07
N ARG A 127 0.33 15.35 -10.11
CA ARG A 127 1.57 16.07 -10.37
C ARG A 127 2.76 15.13 -10.24
N VAL A 128 3.42 14.83 -11.35
CA VAL A 128 4.70 14.11 -11.32
C VAL A 128 5.88 15.06 -10.99
N PRO A 129 6.91 14.62 -10.22
CA PRO A 129 8.01 15.48 -9.79
C PRO A 129 8.88 15.99 -10.95
N ALA A 130 8.97 15.21 -12.03
CA ALA A 130 9.72 15.56 -13.23
C ALA A 130 8.84 15.34 -14.46
N LEU A 131 8.60 16.42 -15.21
CA LEU A 131 7.93 16.33 -16.49
C LEU A 131 8.92 15.87 -17.56
N PRO A 132 8.51 14.96 -18.47
CA PRO A 132 9.35 14.56 -19.57
C PRO A 132 9.62 15.76 -20.49
N ARG A 133 10.86 15.90 -20.96
CA ARG A 133 11.26 16.99 -21.84
C ARG A 133 11.28 16.50 -23.29
N PRO A 134 10.76 17.26 -24.25
CA PRO A 134 10.88 16.94 -25.67
C PRO A 134 12.35 16.84 -26.14
N PRO A 135 12.63 16.07 -27.20
CA PRO A 135 11.68 15.25 -27.96
C PRO A 135 11.34 13.95 -27.20
N LEU A 136 10.06 13.60 -27.19
CA LEU A 136 9.59 12.34 -26.62
C LEU A 136 9.80 11.21 -27.64
N GLN A 137 10.25 10.06 -27.16
CA GLN A 137 10.44 8.86 -27.96
C GLN A 137 9.73 7.68 -27.29
N SER A 138 9.30 6.70 -28.09
CA SER A 138 8.71 5.47 -27.55
C SER A 138 9.79 4.64 -26.87
N SER A 139 9.57 4.27 -25.60
CA SER A 139 10.53 3.47 -24.83
C SER A 139 10.44 1.98 -25.15
N TRP A 140 9.24 1.46 -25.41
CA TRP A 140 9.01 0.02 -25.61
C TRP A 140 8.49 -0.34 -27.00
N GLY A 141 8.16 0.65 -27.83
CA GLY A 141 7.41 0.40 -29.06
C GLY A 141 5.97 -0.04 -28.78
N GLY A 142 5.38 -0.79 -29.71
CA GLY A 142 4.04 -1.35 -29.57
C GLY A 142 4.05 -2.68 -28.81
N LEU A 143 3.23 -2.77 -27.78
CA LEU A 143 2.98 -4.03 -27.06
C LEU A 143 1.96 -4.88 -27.83
N SER A 144 2.23 -6.17 -27.99
CA SER A 144 1.38 -7.13 -28.74
C SER A 144 0.90 -8.30 -27.88
N GLN A 145 1.06 -8.21 -26.55
CA GLN A 145 0.77 -9.31 -25.62
C GLN A 145 -0.73 -9.44 -25.29
N ALA A 146 -1.47 -8.33 -25.36
CA ALA A 146 -2.90 -8.32 -25.11
C ALA A 146 -3.69 -8.61 -26.40
N ALA A 147 -4.75 -9.40 -26.29
CA ALA A 147 -5.61 -9.74 -27.43
C ALA A 147 -6.59 -8.61 -27.79
N GLN A 148 -6.79 -7.66 -26.87
CA GLN A 148 -7.65 -6.49 -27.00
C GLN A 148 -6.95 -5.25 -26.44
N VAL A 149 -7.61 -4.09 -26.54
CA VAL A 149 -7.06 -2.82 -26.06
C VAL A 149 -7.03 -2.76 -24.53
N PHE A 150 -6.03 -2.04 -24.00
CA PHE A 150 -6.01 -1.65 -22.60
C PHE A 150 -7.08 -0.60 -22.31
N VAL A 151 -7.80 -0.75 -21.20
CA VAL A 151 -9.00 0.04 -20.89
C VAL A 151 -9.01 0.73 -19.54
N SER A 152 -7.99 0.52 -18.72
CA SER A 152 -7.78 1.30 -17.50
C SER A 152 -6.59 2.24 -17.65
N PRO A 153 -6.53 3.31 -16.83
CA PRO A 153 -5.28 3.97 -16.55
C PRO A 153 -4.28 2.96 -15.94
N LEU A 154 -2.99 3.22 -16.17
CA LEU A 154 -1.90 2.41 -15.64
C LEU A 154 -1.50 2.81 -14.22
N ALA A 155 -1.04 1.83 -13.44
CA ALA A 155 -0.31 2.03 -12.20
C ALA A 155 1.16 1.61 -12.39
N VAL A 156 2.08 2.43 -11.89
CA VAL A 156 3.52 2.15 -11.91
C VAL A 156 4.03 2.03 -10.47
N SER A 157 4.58 0.87 -10.11
CA SER A 157 5.09 0.63 -8.76
C SER A 157 6.32 -0.26 -8.82
N GLY A 158 7.46 0.26 -8.37
CA GLY A 158 8.74 -0.42 -8.47
C GLY A 158 9.02 -0.86 -9.92
N PRO A 159 9.24 -2.15 -10.21
CA PRO A 159 9.53 -2.63 -11.56
C PRO A 159 8.30 -2.92 -12.44
N ASN A 160 7.08 -2.63 -11.97
CA ASN A 160 5.84 -2.98 -12.66
C ASN A 160 5.16 -1.76 -13.29
N VAL A 161 4.65 -1.95 -14.50
CA VAL A 161 3.58 -1.13 -15.10
C VAL A 161 2.38 -2.02 -15.31
N VAL A 162 1.27 -1.72 -14.65
CA VAL A 162 0.10 -2.58 -14.57
C VAL A 162 -1.09 -1.91 -15.24
N SER A 163 -1.79 -2.65 -16.09
CA SER A 163 -3.03 -2.21 -16.75
C SER A 163 -3.93 -3.40 -17.04
N SER A 164 -5.24 -3.17 -17.04
CA SER A 164 -6.24 -4.15 -17.50
C SER A 164 -6.57 -3.96 -18.97
N SER A 165 -6.93 -5.08 -19.62
CA SER A 165 -7.34 -5.16 -21.01
C SER A 165 -8.79 -5.63 -21.13
N GLN A 166 -9.43 -5.28 -22.25
CA GLN A 166 -10.77 -5.74 -22.61
C GLN A 166 -10.85 -7.25 -22.85
N ASP A 167 -9.72 -7.95 -22.98
CA ASP A 167 -9.65 -9.42 -23.08
C ASP A 167 -9.88 -10.13 -21.73
N GLY A 168 -10.25 -9.38 -20.69
CA GLY A 168 -10.52 -9.92 -19.35
C GLY A 168 -9.25 -10.25 -18.57
N GLN A 169 -8.08 -9.75 -18.99
CA GLN A 169 -6.82 -9.95 -18.30
C GLN A 169 -6.29 -8.65 -17.67
N ILE A 170 -5.49 -8.81 -16.61
CA ILE A 170 -4.62 -7.77 -16.07
C ILE A 170 -3.19 -8.14 -16.43
N TYR A 171 -2.44 -7.20 -16.98
CA TYR A 171 -1.05 -7.39 -17.38
C TYR A 171 -0.13 -6.56 -16.50
N SER A 172 1.05 -7.11 -16.20
CA SER A 172 2.19 -6.36 -15.70
C SER A 172 3.35 -6.44 -16.68
N PHE A 173 3.96 -5.29 -16.93
CA PHE A 173 5.13 -5.13 -17.77
C PHE A 173 6.32 -4.62 -16.95
N ASN A 174 7.52 -5.03 -17.35
CA ASN A 174 8.74 -4.45 -16.82
C ASN A 174 8.82 -2.98 -17.23
N ARG A 175 9.02 -2.08 -16.26
CA ARG A 175 9.01 -0.63 -16.49
C ARG A 175 10.11 -0.12 -17.43
N ASP A 176 11.19 -0.86 -17.60
CA ASP A 176 12.34 -0.42 -18.38
C ASP A 176 12.30 -1.04 -19.78
N SER A 177 11.99 -2.33 -19.88
CA SER A 177 12.02 -3.07 -21.16
C SER A 177 10.66 -3.24 -21.84
N GLY A 178 9.54 -3.06 -21.12
CA GLY A 178 8.20 -3.35 -21.63
C GLY A 178 7.87 -4.83 -21.77
N THR A 179 8.76 -5.73 -21.35
CA THR A 179 8.50 -7.17 -21.41
C THR A 179 7.43 -7.55 -20.38
N GLN A 180 6.46 -8.38 -20.77
CA GLN A 180 5.46 -8.90 -19.84
C GLN A 180 6.15 -9.68 -18.72
N ARG A 181 5.88 -9.29 -17.47
CA ARG A 181 6.32 -10.01 -16.27
C ARG A 181 5.32 -11.07 -15.89
N TRP A 182 4.04 -10.72 -15.90
CA TRP A 182 2.94 -11.64 -15.66
C TRP A 182 1.64 -11.14 -16.28
N ARG A 183 0.67 -12.06 -16.36
CA ARG A 183 -0.73 -11.76 -16.64
C ARG A 183 -1.62 -12.50 -15.65
N PHE A 184 -2.78 -11.93 -15.35
CA PHE A 184 -3.77 -12.49 -14.45
C PHE A 184 -5.13 -12.53 -15.13
N ASN A 185 -5.76 -13.71 -15.14
CA ASN A 185 -7.09 -13.90 -15.72
C ASN A 185 -8.16 -13.43 -14.74
N LEU A 186 -8.64 -12.20 -14.96
CA LEU A 186 -9.76 -11.64 -14.22
C LEU A 186 -11.11 -12.18 -14.73
N ALA A 187 -11.15 -12.65 -15.99
CA ALA A 187 -12.33 -13.16 -16.69
C ALA A 187 -13.48 -12.14 -16.82
N THR A 188 -13.20 -10.86 -16.58
CA THR A 188 -14.11 -9.73 -16.71
C THR A 188 -13.32 -8.43 -16.84
N THR A 189 -13.99 -7.32 -17.06
CA THR A 189 -13.36 -6.01 -17.26
C THR A 189 -13.11 -5.29 -15.94
N ALA A 190 -11.97 -4.61 -15.87
CA ALA A 190 -11.67 -3.59 -14.88
C ALA A 190 -11.35 -2.31 -15.66
N THR A 191 -12.06 -1.23 -15.44
CA THR A 191 -11.88 0.03 -16.20
C THR A 191 -11.30 1.15 -15.35
N LEU A 192 -11.30 0.99 -14.03
CA LEU A 192 -10.71 1.93 -13.08
C LEU A 192 -9.21 1.67 -12.94
N ALA A 193 -8.46 2.70 -12.56
CA ALA A 193 -7.03 2.58 -12.34
C ALA A 193 -6.77 1.63 -11.16
N PRO A 194 -5.79 0.71 -11.27
CA PRO A 194 -5.26 0.00 -10.12
C PRO A 194 -4.70 0.99 -9.09
N ALA A 195 -4.80 0.64 -7.81
CA ALA A 195 -4.09 1.32 -6.75
C ALA A 195 -3.02 0.39 -6.17
N ALA A 196 -1.78 0.86 -6.06
CA ALA A 196 -0.66 0.07 -5.58
C ALA A 196 -0.16 0.57 -4.22
N GLN A 197 -0.03 -0.34 -3.24
CA GLN A 197 0.59 -0.06 -1.96
C GLN A 197 1.23 -1.33 -1.42
N ASP A 198 2.47 -1.23 -0.92
CA ASP A 198 3.16 -2.30 -0.18
C ASP A 198 3.17 -3.65 -0.93
N ASN A 199 3.50 -3.62 -2.23
CA ASN A 199 3.52 -4.76 -3.16
C ASN A 199 2.15 -5.41 -3.44
N LEU A 200 1.07 -4.76 -3.03
CA LEU A 200 -0.30 -5.14 -3.32
C LEU A 200 -0.92 -4.20 -4.36
N LEU A 201 -1.74 -4.77 -5.23
CA LEU A 201 -2.52 -4.09 -6.26
C LEU A 201 -4.00 -4.30 -5.96
N TYR A 202 -4.73 -3.21 -5.90
CA TYR A 202 -6.14 -3.18 -5.57
C TYR A 202 -6.90 -2.73 -6.81
N ILE A 203 -7.69 -3.66 -7.37
CA ILE A 203 -8.29 -3.49 -8.69
C ILE A 203 -9.78 -3.75 -8.57
N PRO A 204 -10.61 -2.69 -8.49
CA PRO A 204 -12.04 -2.81 -8.63
C PRO A 204 -12.40 -3.25 -10.04
N TYR A 205 -13.41 -4.09 -10.16
CA TYR A 205 -13.83 -4.65 -11.44
C TYR A 205 -15.35 -4.86 -11.49
N THR A 206 -15.87 -5.13 -12.68
CA THR A 206 -17.30 -5.32 -12.91
C THR A 206 -17.87 -6.45 -12.04
N GLY A 207 -19.02 -6.19 -11.42
CA GLY A 207 -19.69 -7.15 -10.52
C GLY A 207 -19.55 -6.82 -9.03
N ASN A 208 -19.35 -5.54 -8.70
CA ASN A 208 -19.26 -5.01 -7.32
C ASN A 208 -18.18 -5.73 -6.50
N LYS A 209 -17.00 -5.93 -7.11
CA LYS A 209 -15.89 -6.63 -6.48
C LYS A 209 -14.58 -5.89 -6.69
N MET A 210 -13.64 -6.15 -5.80
CA MET A 210 -12.26 -5.73 -5.92
C MET A 210 -11.35 -6.94 -5.69
N VAL A 211 -10.40 -7.15 -6.59
CA VAL A 211 -9.35 -8.16 -6.40
C VAL A 211 -8.13 -7.49 -5.80
N VAL A 212 -7.51 -8.16 -4.81
CA VAL A 212 -6.23 -7.77 -4.24
C VAL A 212 -5.19 -8.76 -4.71
N LEU A 213 -4.26 -8.28 -5.53
CA LEU A 213 -3.18 -9.08 -6.10
C LEU A 213 -1.85 -8.70 -5.45
N GLN A 214 -0.98 -9.66 -5.21
CA GLN A 214 0.41 -9.44 -4.84
C GLN A 214 1.32 -9.77 -6.03
N ASP A 215 2.25 -8.87 -6.37
CA ASP A 215 3.31 -9.19 -7.34
C ASP A 215 4.32 -10.16 -6.71
N ALA A 216 4.42 -11.36 -7.26
CA ALA A 216 5.39 -12.38 -6.84
C ALA A 216 6.65 -12.40 -7.73
N GLY A 217 6.78 -11.44 -8.66
CA GLY A 217 7.92 -11.32 -9.56
C GLY A 217 7.56 -11.71 -10.99
N ASP A 218 7.04 -12.93 -11.15
CA ASP A 218 6.71 -13.61 -12.41
C ASP A 218 5.22 -14.02 -12.52
N ARG A 219 4.45 -13.78 -11.45
CA ARG A 219 3.02 -14.05 -11.35
C ARG A 219 2.35 -13.08 -10.38
N ALA A 220 1.04 -12.96 -10.52
CA ALA A 220 0.19 -12.30 -9.53
C ALA A 220 -0.49 -13.35 -8.63
N ASN A 221 -0.36 -13.21 -7.32
CA ASN A 221 -1.08 -14.04 -6.35
C ASN A 221 -2.34 -13.33 -5.90
N VAL A 222 -3.48 -14.03 -5.90
CA VAL A 222 -4.70 -13.49 -5.27
C VAL A 222 -4.52 -13.57 -3.76
N ILE A 223 -4.52 -12.40 -3.11
CA ILE A 223 -4.51 -12.28 -1.66
C ILE A 223 -5.93 -12.30 -1.12
N SER A 224 -6.84 -11.59 -1.79
CA SER A 224 -8.24 -11.52 -1.40
C SER A 224 -9.11 -11.05 -2.56
N THR A 225 -10.41 -11.36 -2.45
CA THR A 225 -11.47 -10.74 -3.24
C THR A 225 -12.45 -10.12 -2.25
N VAL A 226 -12.73 -8.84 -2.44
CA VAL A 226 -13.58 -8.04 -1.56
C VAL A 226 -14.89 -7.73 -2.30
N ASP A 227 -16.02 -8.01 -1.64
CA ASP A 227 -17.33 -7.55 -2.10
C ASP A 227 -17.49 -6.08 -1.76
N LEU A 228 -17.85 -5.28 -2.76
CA LEU A 228 -18.17 -3.87 -2.63
C LEU A 228 -19.69 -3.72 -2.51
N PRO A 229 -20.17 -2.74 -1.74
CA PRO A 229 -21.61 -2.56 -1.53
C PRO A 229 -22.33 -2.09 -2.81
N GLY A 230 -21.60 -1.48 -3.75
CA GLY A 230 -22.07 -1.14 -5.08
C GLY A 230 -20.96 -1.14 -6.14
N ALA A 231 -21.32 -0.77 -7.37
CA ALA A 231 -20.35 -0.67 -8.45
C ALA A 231 -19.37 0.47 -8.18
N ALA A 232 -18.06 0.19 -8.22
CA ALA A 232 -17.05 1.23 -8.03
C ALA A 232 -17.17 2.31 -9.12
N SER A 233 -17.28 3.57 -8.71
CA SER A 233 -17.40 4.74 -9.60
C SER A 233 -16.11 5.55 -9.68
N THR A 234 -15.20 5.39 -8.70
CA THR A 234 -13.89 6.05 -8.68
C THR A 234 -12.76 5.06 -8.43
N SER A 235 -11.56 5.39 -8.93
CA SER A 235 -10.37 4.57 -8.68
C SER A 235 -9.97 4.64 -7.20
N PRO A 236 -9.45 3.56 -6.60
CA PRO A 236 -9.11 3.55 -5.19
C PRO A 236 -7.95 4.50 -4.87
N THR A 237 -7.99 5.06 -3.67
CA THR A 237 -6.86 5.80 -3.06
C THR A 237 -6.66 5.34 -1.63
N PHE A 238 -5.53 5.68 -1.04
CA PHE A 238 -5.19 5.30 0.33
C PHE A 238 -5.07 6.51 1.23
N LEU A 239 -5.58 6.35 2.46
CA LEU A 239 -5.11 7.12 3.60
C LEU A 239 -4.69 6.11 4.66
N ASN A 240 -3.40 6.09 4.95
CA ASN A 240 -2.76 5.10 5.82
C ASN A 240 -2.98 3.68 5.28
N ASP A 241 -3.62 2.83 6.08
CA ASP A 241 -3.94 1.44 5.72
C ASP A 241 -5.42 1.28 5.32
N VAL A 242 -6.11 2.38 5.03
CA VAL A 242 -7.52 2.41 4.65
C VAL A 242 -7.63 2.80 3.18
N ILE A 243 -8.45 2.04 2.45
CA ILE A 243 -8.75 2.27 1.05
C ILE A 243 -10.05 3.04 0.94
N PHE A 244 -10.02 4.10 0.14
CA PHE A 244 -11.18 4.91 -0.19
C PHE A 244 -11.49 4.75 -1.67
N LEU A 245 -12.75 4.45 -1.97
CA LEU A 245 -13.31 4.50 -3.32
C LEU A 245 -14.79 4.88 -3.22
N GLY A 246 -15.31 5.49 -4.28
CA GLY A 246 -16.74 5.75 -4.43
C GLY A 246 -17.44 4.56 -5.02
N THR A 247 -18.64 4.25 -4.52
CA THR A 247 -19.53 3.22 -5.06
C THR A 247 -20.86 3.85 -5.47
N GLY A 248 -21.54 3.25 -6.45
CA GLY A 248 -22.76 3.78 -7.07
C GLY A 248 -24.04 3.59 -6.26
N ASP A 249 -23.95 3.30 -4.97
CA ASP A 249 -25.07 3.05 -4.05
C ASP A 249 -25.46 4.25 -3.17
N GLY A 250 -24.72 5.36 -3.24
CA GLY A 250 -25.06 6.62 -2.57
C GLY A 250 -24.50 6.75 -1.17
#